data_AF-A0A2S6YM17-F1
#
_entry.id   AF-A0A2S6YM17-F1
#
_cell.length_a   1.000
_cell.length_b   1.000
_cell.length_c   1.000
_cell.angle_alpha   90.00
_cell.angle_beta   90.00
_cell.angle_gamma   90.00
#
_symmetry.space_group_name_H-M   'P 1'
#
loop_
_entity.id
_entity.type
_entity.pdbx_description
1 polymer ?
#
loop_
_entity_poly.entity_id
_entity_poly.type
_entity_poly.pdbx_seq_one_letter_code
_entity_poly.pdbx_strand_id
1 'polypeptide(L)'
;MHEAKIDIKIADDLYQQSFAQAQRALAEITAENESGTPNQARLASLCQSFEHHREQYASHSEERNDGWARYNSNHQHFARAVLEEVKKLGQAQINLTCAIRTEAGMDTDASELRRRLEENFKRASHAIDETLRKFIPPNEG
;
A
#
# COMPACT_ATOMS: atom_id res chain seq x y z
N MET A 1 -2.74 -5.53 -8.11
CA MET A 1 -2.25 -5.64 -6.70
C MET A 1 -0.90 -6.32 -6.58
N HIS A 2 -0.70 -7.48 -7.23
CA HIS A 2 0.61 -8.18 -7.19
C HIS A 2 1.71 -7.40 -7.92
N GLU A 3 1.38 -6.82 -9.08
CA GLU A 3 2.27 -5.94 -9.86
C GLU A 3 2.77 -4.75 -9.03
N ALA A 4 1.87 -4.01 -8.37
CA ALA A 4 2.28 -2.89 -7.51
C ALA A 4 3.25 -3.31 -6.39
N LYS A 5 3.14 -4.53 -5.84
CA LYS A 5 4.12 -5.03 -4.85
C LYS A 5 5.49 -5.32 -5.48
N ILE A 6 5.51 -5.81 -6.72
CA ILE A 6 6.74 -6.03 -7.47
C ILE A 6 7.41 -4.68 -7.73
N ASP A 7 6.66 -3.68 -8.21
CA ASP A 7 7.18 -2.34 -8.48
C ASP A 7 7.72 -1.67 -7.21
N ILE A 8 6.98 -1.74 -6.09
CA ILE A 8 7.43 -1.25 -4.78
C ILE A 8 8.75 -1.91 -4.38
N LYS A 9 8.85 -3.22 -4.55
CA LYS A 9 10.07 -3.96 -4.18
C LYS A 9 11.25 -3.57 -5.06
N ILE A 10 11.04 -3.43 -6.37
CA ILE A 10 12.08 -2.99 -7.29
C ILE A 10 12.56 -1.58 -6.90
N ALA A 11 11.65 -0.65 -6.65
CA ALA A 11 11.98 0.71 -6.22
C ALA A 11 12.74 0.71 -4.88
N ASP A 12 12.34 -0.13 -3.92
CA ASP A 12 13.05 -0.25 -2.64
C ASP A 12 14.46 -0.84 -2.80
N ASP A 13 14.62 -1.89 -3.61
CA ASP A 13 15.93 -2.50 -3.88
C ASP A 13 16.87 -1.48 -4.57
N LEU A 14 16.36 -0.70 -5.52
CA LEU A 14 17.11 0.36 -6.21
C LEU A 14 17.43 1.55 -5.29
N TYR A 15 16.50 1.92 -4.40
CA TYR A 15 16.73 2.90 -3.35
C TYR A 15 17.90 2.49 -2.46
N GLN A 16 17.87 1.26 -1.93
CA GLN A 16 18.93 0.77 -1.03
C GLN A 16 20.29 0.74 -1.72
N GLN A 17 20.32 0.32 -2.98
CA GLN A 17 21.56 0.32 -3.78
C GLN A 17 22.11 1.72 -3.96
N SER A 18 21.29 2.66 -4.44
CA SER A 18 21.72 4.05 -4.69
C SER A 18 22.10 4.78 -3.40
N PHE A 19 21.37 4.55 -2.31
CA PHE A 19 21.69 5.09 -1.00
C PHE A 19 23.04 4.57 -0.48
N ALA A 20 23.31 3.27 -0.61
CA ALA A 20 24.59 2.69 -0.22
C ALA A 20 25.77 3.27 -1.04
N GLN A 21 25.58 3.52 -2.34
CA GLN A 21 26.62 4.17 -3.17
C GLN A 21 26.83 5.63 -2.79
N ALA A 22 25.76 6.37 -2.50
CA ALA A 22 25.87 7.75 -2.02
C ALA A 22 26.65 7.82 -0.69
N GLN A 23 26.38 6.90 0.25
CA GLN A 23 27.14 6.81 1.50
C GLN A 23 28.62 6.49 1.29
N ARG A 24 28.94 5.59 0.34
CA ARG A 24 30.34 5.30 -0.02
C ARG A 24 31.04 6.52 -0.60
N ALA A 25 30.41 7.21 -1.55
CA ALA A 25 30.97 8.43 -2.12
C ALA A 25 31.19 9.50 -1.05
N LEU A 26 30.23 9.68 -0.13
CA LEU A 26 30.37 10.61 0.99
C LEU A 26 31.55 10.26 1.90
N ALA A 27 31.73 8.98 2.25
CA ALA A 27 32.84 8.53 3.07
C ALA A 27 34.20 8.80 2.40
N GLU A 28 34.31 8.60 1.08
CA GLU A 28 35.51 8.92 0.31
C GLU A 28 35.77 10.42 0.21
N ILE A 29 34.71 11.25 0.07
CA ILE A 29 34.83 12.72 0.11
C ILE A 29 35.38 13.16 1.47
N THR A 30 34.86 12.61 2.57
CA THR A 30 35.34 12.88 3.92
C THR A 30 36.81 12.49 4.07
N ALA A 31 37.19 11.28 3.66
CA ALA A 31 38.57 10.81 3.72
C ALA A 31 39.54 11.68 2.90
N GLU A 32 39.15 12.10 1.70
CA GLU A 32 39.96 12.96 0.85
C GLU A 32 40.14 14.36 1.47
N ASN A 33 39.08 14.92 2.08
CA ASN A 33 39.16 16.19 2.80
C ASN A 33 40.05 16.10 4.06
N GLU A 34 40.02 14.97 4.76
CA GLU A 34 40.82 14.73 5.97
C GLU A 34 42.29 14.40 5.67
N SER A 35 42.64 14.11 4.42
CA SER A 35 44.01 13.74 4.00
C SER A 35 45.06 14.86 4.16
N GLY A 36 44.64 16.10 4.39
CA GLY A 36 45.51 17.28 4.50
C GLY A 36 46.10 17.77 3.17
N THR A 37 46.00 16.99 2.09
CA THR A 37 46.39 17.38 0.72
C THR A 37 45.35 16.93 -0.32
N PRO A 38 44.13 17.52 -0.31
CA PRO A 38 43.03 17.02 -1.12
C PRO A 38 43.32 17.14 -2.62
N ASN A 39 43.12 16.06 -3.37
CA ASN A 39 43.16 16.10 -4.82
C ASN A 39 41.84 16.67 -5.38
N GLN A 40 41.87 17.92 -5.82
CA GLN A 40 40.70 18.65 -6.32
C GLN A 40 39.98 17.93 -7.48
N ALA A 41 40.72 17.30 -8.40
CA ALA A 41 40.11 16.60 -9.54
C ALA A 41 39.36 15.33 -9.09
N ARG A 42 39.92 14.60 -8.12
CA ARG A 42 39.26 13.44 -7.50
C ARG A 42 38.03 13.88 -6.71
N LEU A 43 38.16 14.93 -5.90
CA LEU A 43 37.06 15.48 -5.10
C LEU A 43 35.86 15.88 -5.99
N ALA A 44 36.11 16.60 -7.09
CA ALA A 44 35.07 16.98 -8.03
C ALA A 44 34.33 15.76 -8.61
N SER A 45 35.06 14.71 -8.98
CA SER A 45 34.48 13.46 -9.51
C SER A 45 33.64 12.71 -8.45
N LEU A 46 34.11 12.72 -7.19
CA LEU A 46 33.37 12.13 -6.06
C LEU A 46 32.09 12.90 -5.75
N CYS A 47 32.14 14.23 -5.75
CA CYS A 47 30.95 15.08 -5.57
C CYS A 47 29.90 14.83 -6.66
N GLN A 48 30.32 14.75 -7.93
CA GLN A 48 29.40 14.43 -9.03
C GLN A 48 28.77 13.04 -8.85
N SER A 49 29.56 12.04 -8.44
CA SER A 49 29.06 10.69 -8.18
C SER A 49 28.07 10.67 -7.01
N PHE A 50 28.36 11.41 -5.95
CA PHE A 50 27.47 11.57 -4.82
C PHE A 50 26.14 12.22 -5.23
N GLU A 51 26.18 13.34 -5.97
CA GLU A 51 24.99 14.03 -6.45
C GLU A 51 24.14 13.12 -7.35
N HIS A 52 24.77 12.40 -8.27
CA HIS A 52 24.08 11.42 -9.10
C HIS A 52 23.34 10.37 -8.28
N HIS A 53 24.03 9.69 -7.34
CA HIS A 53 23.39 8.68 -6.49
C HIS A 53 22.34 9.26 -5.56
N ARG A 54 22.50 10.53 -5.14
CA ARG A 54 21.53 11.28 -4.35
C ARG A 54 20.21 11.47 -5.09
N GLU A 55 20.29 11.91 -6.34
CA GLU A 55 19.12 12.08 -7.20
C GLU A 55 18.43 10.73 -7.47
N GLN A 56 19.21 9.68 -7.71
CA GLN A 56 18.67 8.34 -7.94
C GLN A 56 17.91 7.79 -6.73
N TYR A 57 18.49 7.83 -5.52
CA TYR A 57 17.75 7.33 -4.35
C TYR A 57 16.55 8.23 -4.00
N ALA A 58 16.60 9.53 -4.27
CA ALA A 58 15.43 10.40 -4.08
C ALA A 58 14.28 9.99 -5.02
N SER A 59 14.60 9.81 -6.30
CA SER A 59 13.64 9.35 -7.32
C SER A 59 13.03 7.98 -6.99
N HIS A 60 13.84 6.99 -6.60
CA HIS A 60 13.32 5.67 -6.21
C HIS A 60 12.48 5.71 -4.94
N SER A 61 12.76 6.64 -4.01
CA SER A 61 11.91 6.85 -2.83
C SER A 61 10.53 7.38 -3.23
N GLU A 62 10.45 8.29 -4.21
CA GLU A 62 9.18 8.78 -4.76
C GLU A 62 8.42 7.66 -5.47
N GLU A 63 9.08 6.89 -6.34
CA GLU A 63 8.49 5.73 -7.03
C GLU A 63 7.91 4.70 -6.04
N ARG A 64 8.62 4.45 -4.93
CA ARG A 64 8.14 3.58 -3.87
C ARG A 64 6.89 4.13 -3.20
N ASN A 65 6.86 5.43 -2.90
CA ASN A 65 5.70 6.09 -2.29
C ASN A 65 4.48 6.04 -3.22
N ASP A 66 4.67 6.32 -4.51
CA ASP A 66 3.63 6.21 -5.53
C ASP A 66 3.14 4.77 -5.71
N GLY A 67 4.06 3.80 -5.64
CA GLY A 67 3.75 2.38 -5.58
C GLY A 67 2.81 2.04 -4.44
N TRP A 68 3.12 2.50 -3.22
CA TRP A 68 2.28 2.31 -2.04
C TRP A 68 0.92 3.00 -2.15
N ALA A 69 0.87 4.23 -2.66
CA ALA A 69 -0.38 4.94 -2.90
C ALA A 69 -1.30 4.16 -3.86
N ARG A 70 -0.76 3.66 -4.98
CA ARG A 70 -1.49 2.82 -5.94
C ARG A 70 -1.92 1.48 -5.33
N TYR A 71 -1.04 0.82 -4.57
CA TYR A 71 -1.37 -0.43 -3.89
C TYR A 71 -2.53 -0.26 -2.92
N ASN A 72 -2.47 0.77 -2.08
CA ASN A 72 -3.49 1.08 -1.08
C ASN A 72 -4.83 1.43 -1.74
N SER A 73 -4.83 2.29 -2.77
CA SER A 73 -6.03 2.62 -3.54
C SER A 73 -6.68 1.37 -4.14
N ASN A 74 -5.89 0.49 -4.78
CA ASN A 74 -6.40 -0.77 -5.33
C ASN A 74 -6.99 -1.69 -4.26
N HIS A 75 -6.39 -1.74 -3.07
CA HIS A 75 -6.89 -2.55 -1.97
C HIS A 75 -8.21 -2.01 -1.43
N GLN A 76 -8.37 -0.69 -1.34
CA GLN A 76 -9.62 -0.04 -0.97
C GLN A 76 -10.74 -0.37 -1.96
N HIS A 77 -10.46 -0.25 -3.25
CA HIS A 77 -11.43 -0.59 -4.30
C HIS A 77 -11.84 -2.06 -4.25
N PHE A 78 -10.87 -2.95 -4.09
CA PHE A 78 -11.13 -4.39 -3.96
C PHE A 78 -11.99 -4.72 -2.74
N ALA A 79 -11.65 -4.18 -1.56
CA ALA A 79 -12.41 -4.42 -0.33
C ALA A 79 -13.88 -3.99 -0.46
N ARG A 80 -14.13 -2.82 -1.07
CA ARG A 80 -15.49 -2.33 -1.34
C ARG A 80 -16.23 -3.20 -2.34
N ALA A 81 -15.57 -3.60 -3.44
CA ALA A 81 -16.18 -4.48 -4.43
C ALA A 81 -16.57 -5.84 -3.84
N VAL A 82 -15.70 -6.45 -3.03
CA VAL A 82 -15.99 -7.71 -2.34
C VAL A 82 -17.17 -7.55 -1.39
N LEU A 83 -17.23 -6.45 -0.63
CA LEU A 83 -18.31 -6.20 0.31
C LEU A 83 -19.67 -6.13 -0.42
N GLU A 84 -19.74 -5.45 -1.57
CA GLU A 84 -20.95 -5.40 -2.40
C GLU A 84 -21.37 -6.78 -2.91
N GLU A 85 -20.43 -7.62 -3.35
CA GLU A 85 -20.73 -9.00 -3.75
C GLU A 85 -21.24 -9.86 -2.59
N VAL A 86 -20.65 -9.69 -1.39
CA VAL A 86 -21.13 -10.36 -0.17
C VAL A 86 -22.56 -9.94 0.17
N LYS A 87 -22.94 -8.66 -0.04
CA LYS A 87 -24.32 -8.20 0.16
C LYS A 87 -25.29 -8.91 -0.76
N LYS A 88 -24.96 -9.01 -2.05
CA LYS A 88 -25.78 -9.72 -3.05
C LYS A 88 -25.94 -11.19 -2.70
N LEU A 89 -24.83 -11.86 -2.32
CA LEU A 89 -24.85 -13.25 -1.89
C LEU A 89 -25.72 -13.44 -0.64
N GLY A 90 -25.60 -12.56 0.35
CA GLY A 90 -26.43 -12.59 1.56
C GLY A 90 -27.92 -12.52 1.25
N GLN A 91 -28.32 -11.70 0.26
CA GLN A 91 -29.71 -11.62 -0.16
C GLN A 91 -30.22 -12.92 -0.80
N ALA A 92 -29.39 -13.56 -1.64
CA ALA A 92 -29.71 -14.87 -2.21
C ALA A 92 -29.81 -15.96 -1.14
N GLN A 93 -28.90 -15.93 -0.15
CA GLN A 93 -28.88 -16.88 0.96
C GLN A 93 -30.12 -16.76 1.86
N ILE A 94 -30.64 -15.54 2.08
CA ILE A 94 -31.91 -15.35 2.80
C ILE A 94 -33.04 -16.07 2.06
N ASN A 95 -33.15 -15.88 0.74
CA ASN A 95 -34.20 -16.51 -0.06
C ASN A 95 -34.13 -18.05 0.02
N LEU A 96 -32.91 -18.60 -0.11
CA LEU A 96 -32.67 -20.04 0.05
C LEU A 96 -33.03 -20.54 1.45
N THR A 97 -32.65 -19.80 2.50
CA THR A 97 -32.93 -20.16 3.89
C THR A 97 -34.43 -20.17 4.18
N CYS A 98 -35.17 -19.18 3.67
CA CYS A 98 -36.62 -19.14 3.76
C CYS A 98 -37.24 -20.37 3.07
N ALA A 99 -36.81 -20.71 1.85
CA ALA A 99 -37.32 -21.87 1.13
C ALA A 99 -37.10 -23.18 1.92
N ILE A 100 -35.87 -23.43 2.40
CA ILE A 100 -35.54 -24.62 3.20
C ILE A 100 -36.40 -24.71 4.46
N ARG A 101 -36.59 -23.59 5.17
CA ARG A 101 -37.38 -23.57 6.40
C ARG A 101 -38.86 -23.78 6.15
N THR A 102 -39.40 -23.19 5.09
CA THR A 102 -40.79 -23.44 4.65
C THR A 102 -41.01 -24.91 4.34
N GLU A 103 -40.09 -25.56 3.62
CA GLU A 103 -40.16 -27.01 3.35
C GLU A 103 -40.09 -27.84 4.64
N ALA A 104 -39.33 -27.40 5.64
CA ALA A 104 -39.24 -28.04 6.96
C ALA A 104 -40.45 -27.76 7.88
N GLY A 105 -41.47 -27.03 7.41
CA GLY A 105 -42.62 -26.63 8.23
C GLY A 105 -42.29 -25.60 9.32
N MET A 106 -41.18 -24.88 9.17
CA MET A 106 -40.73 -23.85 10.11
C MET A 106 -41.10 -22.46 9.59
N ASP A 107 -41.66 -21.63 10.48
CA ASP A 107 -41.88 -20.23 10.17
C ASP A 107 -40.55 -19.46 10.08
N THR A 108 -40.50 -18.49 9.16
CA THR A 108 -39.30 -17.68 8.89
C THR A 108 -39.69 -16.26 8.50
N ASP A 109 -39.30 -15.30 9.34
CA ASP A 109 -39.45 -13.90 9.01
C ASP A 109 -38.30 -13.42 8.09
N ALA A 110 -38.56 -13.46 6.79
CA ALA A 110 -37.63 -12.96 5.77
C ALA A 110 -37.32 -11.47 5.94
N SER A 111 -38.25 -10.68 6.49
CA SER A 111 -38.08 -9.25 6.67
C SER A 111 -37.06 -8.95 7.77
N GLU A 112 -37.12 -9.69 8.88
CA GLU A 112 -36.16 -9.60 9.98
C GLU A 112 -34.75 -10.04 9.52
N LEU A 113 -34.64 -11.12 8.73
CA LEU A 113 -33.36 -11.55 8.17
C LEU A 113 -32.74 -10.49 7.24
N ARG A 114 -33.55 -9.85 6.39
CA ARG A 114 -33.09 -8.75 5.51
C ARG A 114 -32.66 -7.54 6.32
N ARG A 115 -33.40 -7.17 7.37
CA ARG A 115 -33.03 -6.07 8.28
C ARG A 115 -31.67 -6.32 8.92
N ARG A 116 -31.42 -7.52 9.44
CA ARG A 116 -30.13 -7.91 10.04
C ARG A 116 -29.00 -7.88 9.02
N LEU A 117 -29.23 -8.33 7.79
CA LEU A 117 -28.22 -8.25 6.72
C LEU A 117 -27.82 -6.80 6.45
N GLU A 118 -28.78 -5.88 6.37
CA GLU A 118 -28.52 -4.46 6.14
C GLU A 118 -27.73 -3.82 7.30
N GLU A 119 -28.08 -4.16 8.54
CA GLU A 119 -27.35 -3.67 9.73
C GLU A 119 -25.92 -4.23 9.77
N ASN A 120 -25.75 -5.52 9.48
CA ASN A 120 -24.43 -6.15 9.40
C ASN A 120 -23.58 -5.51 8.30
N PHE A 121 -24.18 -5.24 7.14
CA PHE A 121 -23.51 -4.59 6.03
C PHE A 121 -23.05 -3.17 6.39
N LYS A 122 -23.90 -2.37 7.04
CA LYS A 122 -23.53 -1.03 7.51
C LYS A 122 -22.35 -1.07 8.49
N ARG A 123 -22.37 -2.00 9.44
CA ARG A 123 -21.25 -2.20 10.38
C ARG A 123 -19.96 -2.61 9.68
N ALA A 124 -20.06 -3.54 8.73
CA ALA A 124 -18.91 -4.01 7.95
C ALA A 124 -18.32 -2.89 7.07
N SER A 125 -19.17 -2.10 6.40
CA SER A 125 -18.74 -0.94 5.61
C SER A 125 -18.00 0.08 6.47
N HIS A 126 -18.55 0.42 7.63
CA HIS A 126 -17.91 1.36 8.56
C HIS A 126 -16.54 0.84 9.04
N ALA A 127 -16.47 -0.44 9.43
CA ALA A 127 -15.23 -1.05 9.89
C ALA A 127 -14.16 -1.09 8.77
N ILE A 128 -14.56 -1.34 7.52
CA ILE A 128 -13.67 -1.28 6.36
C ILE A 128 -13.18 0.15 6.17
N ASP A 129 -14.05 1.16 6.16
CA ASP A 129 -13.63 2.55 5.99
C ASP A 129 -12.70 3.03 7.10
N GLU A 130 -12.96 2.67 8.37
CA GLU A 130 -12.05 2.96 9.48
C GLU A 130 -10.68 2.28 9.33
N THR A 131 -10.69 1.02 8.89
CA THR A 131 -9.46 0.25 8.67
C THR A 131 -8.65 0.87 7.55
N LEU A 132 -9.29 1.22 6.43
CA LEU A 132 -8.65 1.81 5.26
C LEU A 132 -8.06 3.21 5.54
N ARG A 133 -8.70 4.00 6.43
CA ARG A 133 -8.15 5.30 6.86
C ARG A 133 -6.81 5.16 7.60
N LYS A 134 -6.59 4.07 8.33
CA LYS A 134 -5.33 3.83 9.06
C LYS A 134 -4.17 3.44 8.15
N PHE A 135 -4.47 2.99 6.92
CA PHE A 135 -3.45 2.54 5.96
C PHE A 135 -3.00 3.63 4.98
N ILE A 136 -3.61 4.83 5.02
CA ILE A 136 -3.07 6.00 4.33
C ILE A 136 -2.15 6.70 5.34
N PRO A 137 -0.81 6.63 5.18
CA PRO A 137 0.05 7.48 6.00
C PRO A 137 -0.29 8.94 5.73
N PRO A 138 -0.25 9.84 6.73
CA PRO A 138 -0.23 11.27 6.44
C PRO A 138 0.93 11.52 5.49
N ASN A 139 0.71 12.27 4.41
CA ASN A 139 1.79 12.85 3.63
C ASN A 139 2.66 13.66 4.61
N GLU A 140 3.75 13.07 5.09
CA GLU A 140 4.81 13.83 5.73
C GLU A 140 5.54 14.56 4.60
N GLY A 141 5.12 15.81 4.39
CA GLY A 141 5.81 16.79 3.54
C GLY A 141 7.00 17.42 4.24
#